data_AF-M4DQ94-F1
#
_entry.id   AF-M4DQ94-F1
#
_cell.length_a   1.000
_cell.length_b   1.000
_cell.length_c   1.000
_cell.angle_alpha   90.00
_cell.angle_beta   90.00
_cell.angle_gamma   90.00
#
_symmetry.space_group_name_H-M   'P 1'
#
loop_
_entity.id
_entity.type
_entity.pdbx_description
1 polymer ?
#
loop_
_entity_poly.entity_id
_entity_poly.type
_entity_poly.pdbx_seq_one_letter_code
_entity_poly.pdbx_strand_id
1 'polypeptide(L)'
;MNFTGAICIAFVIVLVSSLALTNAAVEDEKVLACNPKELNPCSPAVKTGSKPSTECCAMLKKEEPCLCGYINDPVYGQYIKSKNAHKAFSSCGIPPLSC
;
A
#
# COMPACT_ATOMS: atom_id res chain seq x y z
N MET A 1 44.36 -9.86 -23.76
CA MET A 1 42.90 -10.02 -23.96
C MET A 1 42.20 -9.47 -22.73
N ASN A 2 42.19 -8.14 -22.57
CA ASN A 2 41.88 -7.51 -21.27
C ASN A 2 40.88 -6.34 -21.42
N PHE A 3 39.93 -6.43 -22.35
CA PHE A 3 38.86 -5.42 -22.50
C PHE A 3 37.48 -5.98 -22.14
N THR A 4 37.28 -7.28 -22.24
CA THR A 4 36.00 -7.94 -21.91
C THR A 4 35.66 -7.84 -20.42
N GLY A 5 36.66 -7.97 -19.53
CA GLY A 5 36.42 -7.92 -18.09
C GLY A 5 36.00 -6.54 -17.58
N ALA A 6 36.56 -5.47 -18.15
CA ALA A 6 36.28 -4.10 -17.72
C ALA A 6 34.85 -3.65 -18.09
N ILE A 7 34.34 -4.11 -19.25
CA ILE A 7 32.99 -3.78 -19.72
C ILE A 7 31.92 -4.44 -18.85
N CYS A 8 32.13 -5.69 -18.42
CA CYS A 8 31.20 -6.39 -17.53
C CYS A 8 31.11 -5.73 -16.14
N ILE A 9 32.24 -5.27 -15.60
CA ILE A 9 32.27 -4.63 -14.27
C ILE A 9 31.55 -3.27 -14.32
N ALA A 10 31.76 -2.47 -15.38
CA ALA A 10 31.08 -1.18 -15.54
C ALA A 10 29.56 -1.33 -15.68
N PHE A 11 29.07 -2.36 -16.38
CA PHE A 11 27.64 -2.59 -16.57
C PHE A 11 26.94 -2.99 -15.26
N VAL A 12 27.60 -3.77 -14.40
CA VAL A 12 27.02 -4.20 -13.11
C VAL A 12 26.88 -3.04 -12.14
N ILE A 13 27.81 -2.08 -12.14
CA ILE A 13 27.78 -0.92 -11.21
C ILE A 13 26.65 0.06 -11.58
N VAL A 14 26.37 0.24 -12.87
CA VAL A 14 25.28 1.11 -13.34
C VAL A 14 23.91 0.54 -12.99
N LEU A 15 23.72 -0.78 -13.06
CA LEU A 15 22.43 -1.42 -12.76
C LEU A 15 22.09 -1.39 -11.26
N VAL A 16 23.09 -1.44 -10.37
CA VAL A 16 22.88 -1.39 -8.92
C VAL A 16 22.56 0.04 -8.43
N SER A 17 23.02 1.06 -9.15
CA SER A 17 22.84 2.46 -8.75
C SER A 17 21.44 3.01 -9.04
N SER A 18 20.70 2.43 -10.00
CA SER A 18 19.34 2.87 -10.35
C SER A 18 18.25 2.35 -9.39
N LEU A 19 18.56 1.34 -8.57
CA LEU A 19 17.60 0.78 -7.60
C LEU A 19 17.65 1.46 -6.22
N ALA A 20 18.60 2.39 -6.00
CA ALA A 20 18.78 3.04 -4.70
C ALA A 20 17.92 4.31 -4.51
N LEU A 21 17.11 4.70 -5.50
CA LEU A 21 16.21 5.85 -5.41
C LEU A 21 14.75 5.42 -5.21
N THR A 22 14.50 4.72 -4.11
CA THR A 22 13.17 4.71 -3.49
C THR A 22 13.34 4.98 -2.01
N ASN A 23 13.50 6.26 -1.74
CA ASN A 23 13.25 6.91 -0.48
C ASN A 23 11.82 6.56 -0.04
N ALA A 24 11.70 5.62 0.90
CA ALA A 24 10.64 5.56 1.88
C ALA A 24 11.30 5.13 3.18
N ALA A 25 10.99 5.86 4.24
CA ALA A 25 11.62 5.74 5.54
C ALA A 25 11.74 4.28 5.97
N VAL A 26 12.94 3.91 6.43
CA VAL A 26 13.13 2.73 7.27
C VAL A 26 12.54 3.09 8.62
N GLU A 27 11.22 3.04 8.71
CA GLU A 27 10.54 2.83 9.98
C GLU A 27 10.59 1.33 10.22
N ASP A 28 10.98 0.97 11.44
CA ASP A 28 11.10 -0.39 11.95
C ASP A 28 9.70 -1.04 11.97
N GLU A 29 9.17 -1.40 10.81
CA GLU A 29 7.93 -2.11 10.66
C GLU A 29 8.26 -3.58 10.42
N LYS A 30 7.86 -4.43 11.37
CA LYS A 30 7.46 -5.80 11.09
C LYS A 30 6.76 -5.77 9.74
N VAL A 31 7.40 -6.27 8.68
CA VAL A 31 6.89 -6.23 7.30
C VAL A 31 5.46 -6.78 7.33
N LEU A 32 4.48 -5.88 7.44
CA LEU A 32 3.10 -6.25 7.39
C LEU A 32 2.89 -6.50 5.91
N ALA A 33 2.71 -7.76 5.54
CA ALA A 33 2.41 -8.11 4.17
C ALA A 33 1.06 -7.47 3.83
N CYS A 34 1.09 -6.30 3.19
CA CYS A 34 -0.08 -5.59 2.72
C CYS A 34 -0.89 -6.52 1.81
N ASN A 35 -2.07 -6.92 2.25
CA ASN A 35 -2.97 -7.75 1.48
C ASN A 35 -4.36 -7.11 1.41
N PRO A 36 -4.76 -6.51 0.27
CA PRO A 36 -6.04 -5.85 0.14
C PRO A 36 -7.24 -6.80 0.32
N LYS A 37 -7.03 -8.12 0.23
CA LYS A 37 -8.08 -9.11 0.52
C LYS A 37 -8.46 -9.15 2.00
N GLU A 38 -7.59 -8.71 2.91
CA GLU A 38 -7.90 -8.59 4.34
C GLU A 38 -9.01 -7.54 4.59
N LEU A 39 -9.22 -6.60 3.64
CA LEU A 39 -10.29 -5.61 3.69
C LEU A 39 -11.63 -6.10 3.12
N ASN A 40 -11.73 -7.37 2.71
CA ASN A 40 -12.98 -7.95 2.21
C ASN A 40 -14.19 -7.82 3.19
N PRO A 41 -14.01 -7.88 4.53
CA PRO A 41 -15.08 -7.58 5.49
C PRO A 41 -15.68 -6.17 5.35
N CYS A 42 -14.97 -5.22 4.72
CA CYS A 42 -15.45 -3.87 4.46
C CYS A 42 -16.25 -3.73 3.16
N SER A 43 -16.28 -4.76 2.30
CA SER A 43 -17.05 -4.81 1.06
C SER A 43 -18.48 -4.29 1.17
N PRO A 44 -19.32 -4.70 2.16
CA PRO A 44 -20.67 -4.14 2.31
C PRO A 44 -20.65 -2.63 2.57
N ALA A 45 -19.77 -2.15 3.47
CA ALA A 45 -19.67 -0.73 3.79
C ALA A 45 -19.23 0.09 2.57
N VAL A 46 -18.27 -0.42 1.80
CA VAL A 46 -17.77 0.24 0.58
C VAL A 46 -18.83 0.24 -0.53
N LYS A 47 -19.53 -0.87 -0.76
CA LYS A 47 -20.51 -0.99 -1.85
C LYS A 47 -21.81 -0.24 -1.58
N THR A 48 -22.35 -0.33 -0.36
CA THR A 48 -23.69 0.18 -0.05
C THR A 48 -23.70 1.35 0.92
N GLY A 49 -22.55 1.72 1.50
CA GLY A 49 -22.47 2.77 2.52
C GLY A 49 -23.06 2.35 3.88
N SER A 50 -23.24 1.04 4.08
CA SER A 50 -23.70 0.46 5.34
C SER A 50 -22.68 0.66 6.47
N LYS A 51 -23.13 0.48 7.71
CA LYS A 51 -22.25 0.58 8.88
C LYS A 51 -21.16 -0.51 8.79
N PRO A 52 -19.86 -0.16 8.94
CA PRO A 52 -18.79 -1.16 8.95
C PRO A 52 -18.94 -2.11 10.14
N SER A 53 -18.61 -3.38 9.91
CA SER A 53 -18.54 -4.39 10.96
C SER A 53 -17.32 -4.16 11.85
N THR A 54 -17.33 -4.76 13.05
CA THR A 54 -16.17 -4.74 13.96
C THR A 54 -14.94 -5.32 13.29
N GLU A 55 -15.11 -6.40 12.52
CA GLU A 55 -14.03 -7.04 11.76
C GLU A 55 -13.47 -6.12 10.67
N CYS A 56 -14.34 -5.42 9.93
CA CYS A 56 -13.91 -4.41 8.96
C CYS A 56 -13.04 -3.34 9.62
N CYS A 57 -13.48 -2.79 10.76
CA CYS A 57 -12.69 -1.78 11.46
C CYS A 57 -11.37 -2.33 12.02
N ALA A 58 -11.35 -3.58 12.48
CA ALA A 58 -10.11 -4.22 12.95
C ALA A 58 -9.10 -4.38 11.80
N MET A 59 -9.56 -4.82 10.63
CA MET A 59 -8.69 -4.98 9.45
C MET A 59 -8.25 -3.64 8.87
N LEU A 60 -9.13 -2.64 8.83
CA LEU A 60 -8.75 -1.29 8.39
C LEU A 60 -7.65 -0.67 9.24
N LYS A 61 -7.72 -0.82 10.57
CA LYS A 61 -6.68 -0.33 11.47
C LYS A 61 -5.36 -1.09 11.32
N LYS A 62 -5.46 -2.41 11.15
CA LYS A 62 -4.28 -3.26 10.92
C LYS A 62 -3.56 -2.87 9.62
N GLU A 63 -4.31 -2.59 8.57
CA GLU A 63 -3.81 -2.28 7.23
C GLU A 63 -3.67 -0.76 6.98
N GLU A 64 -3.86 0.09 8.00
CA GLU A 64 -3.73 1.54 7.89
C GLU A 64 -2.45 2.01 7.17
N PRO A 65 -1.24 1.48 7.47
CA PRO A 65 -0.01 1.86 6.75
C PRO A 65 -0.05 1.50 5.25
N CYS A 66 -0.84 0.50 4.86
CA CYS A 66 -0.95 0.03 3.49
C CYS A 66 -1.98 0.82 2.65
N LEU A 67 -2.86 1.62 3.28
CA LEU A 67 -3.99 2.25 2.60
C LEU A 67 -3.54 3.20 1.47
N CYS A 68 -2.44 3.94 1.65
CA CYS A 68 -1.87 4.77 0.58
C CYS A 68 -1.38 3.95 -0.62
N GLY A 69 -0.82 2.77 -0.37
CA GLY A 69 -0.46 1.83 -1.43
C GLY A 69 -1.69 1.41 -2.23
N TYR A 70 -2.78 1.06 -1.53
CA TYR A 70 -4.03 0.65 -2.18
C TYR A 70 -4.72 1.77 -2.96
N ILE A 71 -4.59 3.03 -2.53
CA ILE A 71 -5.09 4.21 -3.26
C ILE A 71 -4.45 4.31 -4.65
N ASN A 72 -3.16 3.99 -4.75
CA ASN A 72 -2.39 4.08 -5.99
C ASN A 72 -2.49 2.83 -6.86
N ASP A 73 -3.03 1.73 -6.32
CA ASP A 73 -3.26 0.52 -7.09
C ASP A 73 -4.41 0.69 -8.10
N PRO A 74 -4.23 0.35 -9.39
CA PRO A 74 -5.26 0.56 -10.42
C PRO A 74 -6.48 -0.36 -10.26
N VAL A 75 -6.34 -1.50 -9.59
CA VAL A 75 -7.43 -2.46 -9.35
C VAL A 75 -8.22 -2.08 -8.10
N TYR A 76 -7.51 -1.73 -7.02
CA TYR A 76 -8.09 -1.48 -5.70
C TYR A 76 -8.42 -0.01 -5.42
N GLY A 77 -7.69 0.93 -6.03
CA GLY A 77 -7.78 2.36 -5.72
C GLY A 77 -9.18 2.94 -5.92
N GLN A 78 -9.93 2.47 -6.93
CA GLN A 78 -11.32 2.87 -7.15
C GLN A 78 -12.26 2.58 -5.96
N TYR A 79 -11.99 1.50 -5.21
CA TYR A 79 -12.79 1.13 -4.04
C TYR A 79 -12.39 1.96 -2.83
N ILE A 80 -11.08 2.15 -2.63
CA ILE A 80 -10.51 2.88 -1.50
C ILE A 80 -10.80 4.39 -1.59
N LYS A 81 -10.77 4.97 -2.79
CA LYS A 81 -11.09 6.39 -3.07
C LYS A 81 -12.61 6.69 -3.03
N SER A 82 -13.47 5.68 -2.89
CA SER A 82 -14.91 5.89 -2.93
C SER A 82 -15.41 6.66 -1.70
N LYS A 83 -16.48 7.45 -1.86
CA LYS A 83 -17.12 8.18 -0.74
C LYS A 83 -17.52 7.25 0.41
N ASN A 84 -18.00 6.06 0.06
CA ASN A 84 -18.40 5.04 1.03
C ASN A 84 -17.21 4.47 1.80
N ALA A 85 -16.08 4.23 1.15
CA ALA A 85 -14.84 3.83 1.82
C ALA A 85 -14.36 4.90 2.81
N HIS A 86 -14.34 6.18 2.40
CA HIS A 86 -13.98 7.28 3.30
C HIS A 86 -14.94 7.42 4.50
N LYS A 87 -16.23 7.15 4.29
CA LYS A 87 -17.21 7.08 5.40
C LYS A 87 -16.93 5.90 6.33
N ALA A 88 -16.52 4.75 5.79
CA ALA A 88 -16.10 3.59 6.59
C ALA A 88 -14.82 3.90 7.39
N PHE A 89 -13.83 4.54 6.79
CA PHE A 89 -12.60 5.00 7.46
C PHE A 89 -12.93 5.90 8.65
N SER A 90 -13.76 6.92 8.42
CA SER A 90 -14.22 7.84 9.46
C SER A 90 -14.99 7.11 10.58
N SER A 91 -15.87 6.18 10.21
CA SER A 91 -16.66 5.38 11.17
C SER A 91 -15.80 4.42 12.01
N CYS A 92 -14.67 3.99 11.47
CA CYS A 92 -13.71 3.11 12.14
C CYS A 92 -12.62 3.89 12.90
N GLY A 93 -12.60 5.23 12.81
CA GLY A 93 -11.61 6.10 13.47
C GLY A 93 -10.26 6.15 12.76
N ILE A 94 -10.22 5.84 11.47
CA ILE A 94 -9.04 6.04 10.62
C ILE A 94 -8.99 7.53 10.24
N PRO A 95 -7.86 8.23 10.46
CA PRO A 95 -7.75 9.63 10.09
C PRO A 95 -7.86 9.83 8.57
N PRO A 96 -8.16 11.05 8.09
CA PRO A 96 -8.05 11.37 6.68
C PRO A 96 -6.65 11.06 6.16
N LEU A 97 -6.56 10.22 5.13
CA LEU A 97 -5.31 9.83 4.52
C LEU A 97 -4.76 10.98 3.67
N SER A 98 -3.57 11.47 3.99
CA SER A 98 -2.79 12.38 3.15
C SER A 98 -1.74 11.58 2.39
N CYS A 99 -2.22 10.88 1.36
CA CYS A 99 -1.42 10.38 0.26
C CYS A 99 -1.62 11.34 -0.92
#